data_AF-A0A917S6E3-F1
#
_entry.id   AF-A0A917S6E3-F1
#
_cell.length_a   1.000
_cell.length_b   1.000
_cell.length_c   1.000
_cell.angle_alpha   90.00
_cell.angle_beta   90.00
_cell.angle_gamma   90.00
#
_symmetry.space_group_name_H-M   'P 1'
#
loop_
_entity.id
_entity.type
_entity.pdbx_description
1 polymer ?
#
loop_
_entity_poly.entity_id
_entity_poly.type
_entity_poly.pdbx_seq_one_letter_code
_entity_poly.pdbx_strand_id
1 'polypeptide(L)'
;MGMTVNWILDIPGHTGEPAEVVMDLCERCQPEGLVALGLGGPETPRADFAPYFARARALGLGSVPHAGEVAGPESVRAAVDVLKADRIVPTLADHPLPSLIGAGISVSINSDDPPMFGTTLTRELQIAAQLLGSEQVPQLLRNAVNASYATDELKVSYLTDLAAFEATALTKR
;
A
#
# COMPACT_ATOMS: atom_id res chain seq x y z
N MET A 1 -26.16 8.09 -7.56
CA MET A 1 -24.83 7.70 -7.08
C MET A 1 -24.46 6.42 -7.80
N GLY A 2 -23.41 6.43 -8.62
CA GLY A 2 -22.91 5.25 -9.32
C GLY A 2 -21.56 4.83 -8.76
N MET A 3 -21.27 3.54 -8.76
CA MET A 3 -19.96 2.98 -8.39
C MET A 3 -19.14 2.79 -9.66
N THR A 4 -17.87 3.24 -9.65
CA THR A 4 -16.89 2.93 -10.70
C THR A 4 -15.97 1.84 -10.18
N VAL A 5 -15.74 0.79 -10.99
CA VAL A 5 -14.86 -0.33 -10.67
C VAL A 5 -13.69 -0.31 -11.64
N ASN A 6 -12.47 -0.42 -11.10
CA ASN A 6 -11.24 -0.54 -11.87
C ASN A 6 -10.51 -1.83 -11.49
N TRP A 7 -9.70 -2.34 -12.40
CA TRP A 7 -9.02 -3.62 -12.30
C TRP A 7 -7.51 -3.48 -12.30
N ILE A 8 -6.88 -4.23 -11.42
CA ILE A 8 -5.45 -4.55 -11.44
C ILE A 8 -5.37 -6.05 -11.69
N LEU A 9 -4.69 -6.47 -12.75
CA LEU A 9 -4.48 -7.89 -13.02
C LEU A 9 -3.11 -8.31 -12.53
N ASP A 10 -3.05 -9.37 -11.73
CA ASP A 10 -1.81 -9.84 -11.11
C ASP A 10 -1.23 -11.04 -11.85
N ILE A 11 0.08 -10.97 -12.13
CA ILE A 11 0.87 -12.16 -12.45
C ILE A 11 1.09 -12.96 -11.15
N PRO A 12 0.84 -14.28 -11.13
CA PRO A 12 0.86 -15.06 -9.89
C PRO A 12 2.27 -15.54 -9.50
N GLY A 13 3.28 -14.67 -9.51
CA GLY A 13 4.62 -14.94 -8.98
C GLY A 13 5.46 -15.97 -9.77
N HIS A 14 4.91 -16.47 -10.88
CA HIS A 14 5.53 -17.44 -11.78
C HIS A 14 5.51 -16.89 -13.20
N THR A 15 6.63 -16.99 -13.90
CA THR A 15 6.76 -16.64 -15.32
C THR A 15 6.20 -17.73 -16.23
N GLY A 16 6.17 -17.49 -17.54
CA GLY A 16 5.71 -18.47 -18.52
C GLY A 16 4.19 -18.41 -18.70
N GLU A 17 3.55 -19.55 -18.91
CA GLU A 17 2.13 -19.62 -19.31
C GLU A 17 1.19 -18.83 -18.38
N PRO A 18 1.30 -18.90 -17.04
CA PRO A 18 0.44 -18.11 -16.15
C PRO A 18 0.60 -16.59 -16.34
N ALA A 19 1.83 -16.12 -16.58
CA ALA A 19 2.10 -14.70 -16.84
C ALA A 19 1.60 -14.28 -18.22
N GLU A 20 1.76 -15.14 -19.24
CA GLU A 20 1.27 -14.85 -20.59
C GLU A 20 -0.26 -14.80 -20.65
N VAL A 21 -0.97 -15.64 -19.89
CA VAL A 21 -2.44 -15.55 -19.80
C VAL A 21 -2.89 -14.19 -19.27
N VAL A 22 -2.20 -13.66 -18.26
CA VAL A 22 -2.49 -12.32 -17.72
C VAL A 22 -2.16 -11.25 -18.76
N MET A 23 -1.02 -11.35 -19.43
CA MET A 23 -0.64 -10.39 -20.47
C MET A 23 -1.60 -10.41 -21.67
N ASP A 24 -2.11 -11.57 -22.03
CA ASP A 24 -3.10 -11.76 -23.07
C ASP A 24 -4.40 -11.02 -22.74
N LEU A 25 -4.83 -11.03 -21.47
CA LEU A 25 -5.96 -10.23 -21.01
C LEU A 25 -5.65 -8.73 -21.09
N CYS A 26 -4.45 -8.30 -20.70
CA CYS A 26 -4.03 -6.90 -20.77
C CYS A 26 -3.94 -6.39 -22.22
N GLU A 27 -3.45 -7.19 -23.15
CA GLU A 27 -3.13 -6.76 -24.52
C GLU A 27 -4.31 -6.92 -25.48
N ARG A 28 -5.07 -8.02 -25.37
CA ARG A 28 -6.13 -8.34 -26.32
C ARG A 28 -7.52 -8.03 -25.79
N CYS A 29 -7.77 -8.36 -24.51
CA CYS A 29 -9.10 -8.21 -23.95
C CYS A 29 -9.37 -6.79 -23.45
N GLN A 30 -8.37 -6.14 -22.85
CA GLN A 30 -8.46 -4.77 -22.30
C GLN A 30 -9.79 -4.52 -21.58
N PRO A 31 -10.11 -5.27 -20.51
CA PRO A 31 -11.37 -5.11 -19.82
C PRO A 31 -11.57 -3.65 -19.38
N GLU A 32 -12.81 -3.18 -19.48
CA GLU A 32 -13.16 -1.83 -19.06
C GLU A 32 -12.75 -1.59 -17.60
N GLY A 33 -12.04 -0.49 -17.35
CA GLY A 33 -11.49 -0.16 -16.05
C GLY A 33 -10.14 -0.80 -15.74
N LEU A 34 -9.47 -1.48 -16.67
CA LEU A 34 -8.09 -1.94 -16.47
C LEU A 34 -7.14 -0.74 -16.31
N VAL A 35 -6.49 -0.64 -15.15
CA VAL A 35 -5.63 0.50 -14.81
C VAL A 35 -4.18 0.14 -14.50
N ALA A 36 -3.89 -1.11 -14.11
CA ALA A 36 -2.53 -1.51 -13.76
C ALA A 36 -2.29 -3.01 -13.95
N LEU A 37 -1.01 -3.36 -14.08
CA LEU A 37 -0.50 -4.72 -13.89
C LEU A 37 0.15 -4.80 -12.50
N GLY A 38 -0.21 -5.82 -11.75
CA GLY A 38 0.48 -6.16 -10.51
C GLY A 38 1.18 -7.52 -10.59
N LEU A 39 1.87 -7.84 -9.49
CA LEU A 39 2.62 -9.08 -9.31
C LEU A 39 2.45 -9.47 -7.86
N GLY A 40 1.84 -10.63 -7.62
CA GLY A 40 1.64 -11.21 -6.30
C GLY A 40 2.15 -12.64 -6.24
N GLY A 41 2.00 -13.30 -5.09
CA GLY A 41 2.52 -14.65 -4.89
C GLY A 41 4.02 -14.68 -4.55
N PRO A 42 4.70 -15.82 -4.69
CA PRO A 42 6.07 -15.99 -4.20
C PRO A 42 7.05 -14.93 -4.72
N GLU A 43 7.92 -14.44 -3.83
CA GLU A 43 8.95 -13.48 -4.18
C GLU A 43 10.16 -14.10 -4.89
N THR A 44 9.95 -14.49 -6.16
CA THR A 44 11.00 -14.81 -7.13
C THR A 44 11.68 -13.54 -7.67
N PRO A 45 12.89 -13.61 -8.28
CA PRO A 45 13.60 -12.43 -8.75
C PRO A 45 12.74 -11.52 -9.61
N ARG A 46 12.49 -10.28 -9.13
CA ARG A 46 11.60 -9.33 -9.83
C ARG A 46 12.08 -9.04 -11.26
N ALA A 47 13.39 -9.14 -11.51
CA ALA A 47 13.98 -8.95 -12.84
C ALA A 47 13.43 -9.89 -13.91
N ASP A 48 12.99 -11.10 -13.53
CA ASP A 48 12.43 -12.07 -14.46
C ASP A 48 11.09 -11.59 -15.05
N PHE A 49 10.41 -10.67 -14.37
CA PHE A 49 9.13 -10.08 -14.79
C PHE A 49 9.29 -8.78 -15.58
N ALA A 50 10.51 -8.28 -15.76
CA ALA A 50 10.78 -7.02 -16.45
C ALA A 50 10.13 -6.93 -17.85
N PRO A 51 10.15 -8.00 -18.69
CA PRO A 51 9.50 -7.96 -20.00
C PRO A 51 7.98 -7.73 -19.92
N TYR A 52 7.29 -8.34 -18.94
CA TYR A 52 5.86 -8.21 -18.75
C TYR A 52 5.47 -6.80 -18.30
N PHE A 53 6.18 -6.25 -17.33
CA PHE A 53 5.95 -4.88 -16.87
C PHE A 53 6.32 -3.84 -17.93
N ALA A 54 7.31 -4.10 -18.78
CA ALA A 54 7.60 -3.24 -19.94
C ALA A 54 6.44 -3.24 -20.94
N ARG A 55 5.87 -4.40 -21.25
CA ARG A 55 4.68 -4.54 -22.10
C ARG A 55 3.46 -3.82 -21.50
N ALA A 56 3.18 -4.02 -20.21
CA ALA A 56 2.05 -3.35 -19.54
C ALA A 56 2.18 -1.82 -19.55
N ARG A 57 3.38 -1.29 -19.28
CA ARG A 57 3.62 0.17 -19.37
C ARG A 57 3.49 0.70 -20.80
N ALA A 58 3.85 -0.09 -21.82
CA ALA A 58 3.63 0.31 -23.22
C ALA A 58 2.14 0.43 -23.58
N LEU A 59 1.25 -0.22 -22.82
CA LEU A 59 -0.21 -0.05 -22.90
C LEU A 59 -0.73 1.12 -22.07
N GLY A 60 0.13 1.83 -21.33
CA GLY A 60 -0.25 2.90 -20.41
C GLY A 60 -0.75 2.42 -19.04
N LEU A 61 -0.54 1.14 -18.69
CA LEU A 61 -0.91 0.60 -17.38
C LEU A 61 0.10 0.98 -16.31
N GLY A 62 -0.39 1.21 -15.09
CA GLY A 62 0.45 1.35 -13.89
C GLY A 62 1.20 0.06 -13.55
N SER A 63 2.30 0.19 -12.82
CA SER A 63 3.14 -0.89 -12.32
C SER A 63 3.00 -1.01 -10.81
N VAL A 64 2.36 -2.08 -10.33
CA VAL A 64 2.06 -2.23 -8.90
C VAL A 64 2.44 -3.60 -8.34
N PRO A 65 3.70 -4.04 -8.48
CA PRO A 65 4.16 -5.30 -7.91
C PRO A 65 4.17 -5.27 -6.38
N HIS A 66 3.98 -6.43 -5.74
CA HIS A 66 4.41 -6.67 -4.37
C HIS A 66 5.93 -6.94 -4.35
N ALA A 67 6.59 -6.44 -3.29
CA ALA A 67 8.01 -6.65 -3.07
C ALA A 67 8.40 -6.40 -1.60
N GLY A 68 9.35 -7.19 -1.09
CA GLY A 68 9.85 -7.09 0.27
C GLY A 68 9.02 -7.86 1.30
N GLU A 69 8.08 -8.70 0.87
CA GLU A 69 7.24 -9.47 1.76
C GLU A 69 7.99 -10.65 2.40
N VAL A 70 8.55 -11.51 1.55
CA VAL A 70 9.32 -12.70 1.96
C VAL A 70 10.80 -12.54 1.65
N ALA A 71 11.12 -11.87 0.54
CA ALA A 71 12.50 -11.56 0.19
C ALA A 71 12.96 -10.25 0.86
N GLY A 72 14.25 -9.99 0.80
CA GLY A 72 14.84 -8.84 1.44
C GLY A 72 14.67 -7.53 0.65
N PRO A 73 15.32 -6.45 1.10
CA PRO A 73 15.26 -5.13 0.47
C PRO A 73 15.77 -5.11 -0.98
N GLU A 74 16.47 -6.14 -1.44
CA GLU A 74 16.81 -6.34 -2.85
C GLU A 74 15.58 -6.52 -3.74
N SER A 75 14.53 -7.17 -3.24
CA SER A 75 13.25 -7.33 -3.96
C SER A 75 12.57 -5.98 -4.15
N VAL A 76 12.52 -5.17 -3.08
CA VAL A 76 12.03 -3.78 -3.11
C VAL A 76 12.79 -2.94 -4.13
N ARG A 77 14.14 -2.97 -4.08
CA ARG A 77 14.98 -2.25 -5.04
C ARG A 77 14.72 -2.70 -6.46
N ALA A 78 14.61 -4.00 -6.71
CA ALA A 78 14.33 -4.51 -8.05
C ALA A 78 12.92 -4.12 -8.54
N ALA A 79 11.91 -4.07 -7.68
CA ALA A 79 10.59 -3.58 -8.03
C ALA A 79 10.62 -2.09 -8.45
N VAL A 80 11.36 -1.25 -7.73
CA VAL A 80 11.53 0.17 -8.08
C VAL A 80 12.37 0.33 -9.35
N ASP A 81 13.57 -0.24 -9.37
CA ASP A 81 14.57 0.01 -10.41
C ASP A 81 14.25 -0.69 -11.73
N VAL A 82 13.72 -1.92 -11.67
CA VAL A 82 13.50 -2.77 -12.84
C VAL A 82 12.05 -2.74 -13.28
N LEU A 83 11.10 -2.97 -12.35
CA LEU A 83 9.67 -3.01 -12.68
C LEU A 83 9.03 -1.62 -12.76
N LYS A 84 9.74 -0.58 -12.31
CA LYS A 84 9.25 0.81 -12.25
C LYS A 84 7.97 0.92 -11.44
N ALA A 85 7.96 0.31 -10.26
CA ALA A 85 6.81 0.30 -9.36
C ALA A 85 6.35 1.73 -9.00
N ASP A 86 5.04 1.98 -9.09
CA ASP A 86 4.43 3.27 -8.80
C ASP A 86 4.06 3.45 -7.32
N ARG A 87 3.88 2.34 -6.59
CA ARG A 87 3.38 2.32 -5.20
C ARG A 87 4.43 1.89 -4.17
N ILE A 88 5.64 1.58 -4.61
CA ILE A 88 6.78 1.25 -3.75
C ILE A 88 7.82 2.33 -3.94
N VAL A 89 8.35 2.86 -2.84
CA VAL A 89 9.30 3.98 -2.86
C VAL A 89 10.67 3.55 -2.32
N PRO A 90 11.77 4.10 -2.84
CA PRO A 90 13.12 3.69 -2.44
C PRO A 90 13.49 4.20 -1.04
N THR A 91 12.87 5.29 -0.58
CA THR A 91 13.14 5.88 0.74
C THR A 91 11.87 6.34 1.43
N LEU A 92 11.90 6.42 2.77
CA LEU A 92 10.79 6.97 3.55
C LEU A 92 10.49 8.44 3.21
N ALA A 93 11.49 9.21 2.79
CA ALA A 93 11.28 10.61 2.40
C ALA A 93 10.39 10.76 1.15
N ASP A 94 10.38 9.74 0.29
CA ASP A 94 9.55 9.68 -0.92
C ASP A 94 8.15 9.11 -0.65
N HIS A 95 7.87 8.65 0.58
CA HIS A 95 6.62 8.01 0.93
C HIS A 95 5.43 8.96 0.69
N PRO A 96 4.33 8.51 0.05
CA PRO A 96 3.24 9.41 -0.35
C PRO A 96 2.40 9.94 0.83
N LEU A 97 2.65 9.46 2.05
CA LEU A 97 1.83 9.75 3.24
C LEU A 97 1.68 11.27 3.50
N PRO A 98 2.74 12.10 3.52
CA PRO A 98 2.58 13.55 3.68
C PRO A 98 1.71 14.19 2.59
N SER A 99 1.87 13.77 1.34
CA SER A 99 1.09 14.28 0.21
C SER A 99 -0.39 13.88 0.30
N LEU A 100 -0.68 12.64 0.69
CA LEU A 100 -2.05 12.15 0.89
C LEU A 100 -2.76 12.93 2.00
N ILE A 101 -2.09 13.14 3.13
CA ILE A 101 -2.61 13.92 4.25
C ILE A 101 -2.79 15.39 3.86
N GLY A 102 -1.83 16.00 3.16
CA GLY A 102 -1.92 17.38 2.65
C GLY A 102 -3.07 17.59 1.66
N ALA A 103 -3.46 16.54 0.92
CA ALA A 103 -4.63 16.53 0.04
C ALA A 103 -5.96 16.29 0.78
N GLY A 104 -5.95 16.07 2.10
CA GLY A 104 -7.13 15.80 2.91
C GLY A 104 -7.68 14.38 2.76
N ILE A 105 -6.88 13.43 2.27
CA ILE A 105 -7.29 12.03 2.12
C ILE A 105 -7.27 11.36 3.52
N SER A 106 -8.36 10.67 3.86
CA SER A 106 -8.44 9.88 5.08
C SER A 106 -7.59 8.62 4.97
N VAL A 107 -6.43 8.59 5.65
CA VAL A 107 -5.48 7.48 5.65
C VAL A 107 -5.46 6.77 7.02
N SER A 108 -5.37 5.44 6.99
CA SER A 108 -5.00 4.59 8.14
C SER A 108 -3.60 4.00 7.94
N ILE A 109 -2.91 3.70 9.04
CA ILE A 109 -1.61 3.01 9.04
C ILE A 109 -1.82 1.58 9.53
N ASN A 110 -1.22 0.62 8.82
CA ASN A 110 -1.40 -0.80 9.05
C ASN A 110 -0.02 -1.47 9.09
N SER A 111 0.14 -2.49 9.93
CA SER A 111 1.35 -3.32 9.98
C SER A 111 1.35 -4.48 8.99
N ASP A 112 0.18 -4.71 8.36
CA ASP A 112 -0.11 -5.87 7.52
C ASP A 112 0.14 -7.18 8.29
N ASP A 113 1.23 -7.93 8.02
CA ASP A 113 1.64 -9.13 8.76
C ASP A 113 2.91 -8.90 9.63
N PRO A 114 2.79 -8.43 10.89
CA PRO A 114 3.93 -8.09 11.74
C PRO A 114 5.03 -9.18 11.87
N PRO A 115 4.69 -10.47 12.07
CA PRO A 115 5.70 -11.52 12.18
C PRO A 115 6.48 -11.73 10.88
N MET A 116 5.86 -11.50 9.73
CA MET A 116 6.46 -11.68 8.41
C MET A 116 7.47 -10.57 8.13
N PHE A 117 7.12 -9.33 8.45
CA PHE A 117 7.95 -8.16 8.14
C PHE A 117 8.90 -7.72 9.26
N GLY A 118 8.87 -8.40 10.41
CA GLY A 118 9.68 -8.03 11.57
C GLY A 118 9.35 -6.61 12.08
N THR A 119 8.07 -6.24 12.03
CA THR A 119 7.58 -4.93 12.47
C THR A 119 6.49 -5.03 13.52
N THR A 120 5.96 -3.89 13.97
CA THR A 120 4.79 -3.77 14.85
C THR A 120 3.97 -2.56 14.42
N LEU A 121 2.66 -2.54 14.71
CA LEU A 121 1.84 -1.35 14.47
C LEU A 121 2.41 -0.10 15.15
N THR A 122 2.94 -0.25 16.37
CA THR A 122 3.62 0.86 17.08
C THR A 122 4.80 1.41 16.29
N ARG A 123 5.61 0.55 15.67
CA ARG A 123 6.74 0.97 14.84
C ARG A 123 6.27 1.70 13.59
N GLU A 124 5.23 1.21 12.92
CA GLU A 124 4.66 1.89 11.74
C GLU A 124 4.10 3.28 12.10
N LEU A 125 3.44 3.41 13.26
CA LEU A 125 2.99 4.71 13.77
C LEU A 125 4.15 5.64 14.15
N GLN A 126 5.27 5.11 14.63
CA GLN A 126 6.50 5.90 14.87
C GLN A 126 7.11 6.40 13.56
N ILE A 127 7.11 5.59 12.51
CA ILE A 127 7.54 6.00 11.16
C ILE A 127 6.62 7.10 10.63
N ALA A 128 5.30 6.94 10.75
CA ALA A 128 4.34 7.97 10.38
C ALA A 128 4.58 9.29 11.16
N ALA A 129 4.90 9.20 12.46
CA ALA A 129 5.26 10.36 13.27
C ALA A 129 6.55 11.05 12.79
N GLN A 130 7.55 10.30 12.31
CA GLN A 130 8.77 10.87 11.73
C GLN A 130 8.50 11.62 10.42
N LEU A 131 7.54 11.15 9.62
CA LEU A 131 7.19 11.75 8.33
C LEU A 131 6.26 12.96 8.46
N LEU A 132 5.32 12.93 9.41
CA LEU A 132 4.23 13.91 9.51
C LEU A 132 4.33 14.84 10.71
N GLY A 133 5.11 14.46 11.73
CA GLY A 133 5.00 15.01 13.08
C GLY A 133 4.10 14.18 13.98
N SER A 134 4.50 14.04 15.25
CA SER A 134 3.80 13.21 16.25
C SER A 134 2.35 13.64 16.51
N GLU A 135 2.05 14.92 16.31
CA GLU A 135 0.73 15.53 16.48
C GLU A 135 -0.29 15.07 15.44
N GLN A 136 0.16 14.52 14.31
CA GLN A 136 -0.73 13.99 13.27
C GLN A 136 -1.17 12.55 13.55
N VAL A 137 -0.43 11.81 14.40
CA VAL A 137 -0.71 10.39 14.68
C VAL A 137 -2.12 10.15 15.24
N PRO A 138 -2.66 10.95 16.18
CA PRO A 138 -4.03 10.75 16.66
C PRO A 138 -5.08 10.85 15.55
N GLN A 139 -4.88 11.72 14.54
CA GLN A 139 -5.81 11.82 13.42
C GLN A 139 -5.80 10.56 12.55
N LEU A 140 -4.64 9.94 12.33
CA LEU A 140 -4.52 8.66 11.62
C LEU A 140 -5.28 7.54 12.36
N LEU A 141 -5.20 7.51 13.70
CA LEU A 141 -5.94 6.56 14.53
C LEU A 141 -7.46 6.81 14.46
N ARG A 142 -7.91 8.07 14.49
CA ARG A 142 -9.33 8.41 14.28
C ARG A 142 -9.84 7.94 12.92
N ASN A 143 -9.07 8.18 11.87
CA ASN A 143 -9.42 7.73 10.52
C ASN A 143 -9.61 6.21 10.48
N ALA A 144 -8.71 5.45 11.10
CA ALA A 144 -8.81 3.99 11.19
C ALA A 144 -10.09 3.52 11.93
N VAL A 145 -10.42 4.14 13.07
CA VAL A 145 -11.66 3.81 13.81
C VAL A 145 -12.90 4.12 12.97
N ASN A 146 -12.94 5.28 12.33
CA ASN A 146 -14.08 5.70 11.49
C ASN A 146 -14.27 4.78 10.28
N ALA A 147 -13.18 4.38 9.63
CA ALA A 147 -13.17 3.49 8.47
C ALA A 147 -13.45 2.01 8.84
N SER A 148 -13.34 1.64 10.11
CA SER A 148 -13.59 0.26 10.55
C SER A 148 -15.05 -0.16 10.37
N TYR A 149 -15.28 -1.47 10.33
CA TYR A 149 -16.62 -2.07 10.34
C TYR A 149 -17.12 -2.37 11.78
N ALA A 150 -16.52 -1.75 12.80
CA ALA A 150 -17.02 -1.84 14.16
C ALA A 150 -18.41 -1.20 14.27
N THR A 151 -19.18 -1.58 15.30
CA THR A 151 -20.48 -0.96 15.58
C THR A 151 -20.30 0.49 16.01
N ASP A 152 -21.36 1.29 15.91
CA ASP A 152 -21.32 2.70 16.30
C ASP A 152 -20.95 2.85 17.79
N GLU A 153 -21.41 1.94 18.65
CA GLU A 153 -21.06 1.94 20.07
C GLU A 153 -19.56 1.73 20.28
N LEU A 154 -18.94 0.79 19.54
CA LEU A 154 -17.50 0.56 19.61
C LEU A 154 -16.70 1.74 19.06
N LYS A 155 -17.14 2.33 17.95
CA LYS A 155 -16.50 3.52 17.39
C LYS A 155 -16.52 4.67 18.39
N VAL A 156 -17.67 4.94 19.02
CA VAL A 156 -17.81 5.98 20.05
C VAL A 156 -16.90 5.69 21.25
N SER A 157 -16.83 4.44 21.70
CA SER A 157 -15.93 4.04 22.80
C SER A 157 -14.47 4.35 22.46
N TYR A 158 -13.96 3.86 21.32
CA TYR A 158 -12.56 4.05 20.94
C TYR A 158 -12.19 5.52 20.68
N LEU A 159 -13.09 6.30 20.09
CA LEU A 159 -12.87 7.74 19.89
C LEU A 159 -12.82 8.49 21.22
N THR A 160 -13.62 8.07 22.21
CA THR A 160 -13.60 8.63 23.56
C THR A 160 -12.29 8.32 24.27
N ASP A 161 -11.83 7.06 24.21
CA ASP A 161 -10.56 6.65 24.80
C ASP A 161 -9.37 7.42 24.19
N LEU A 162 -9.38 7.60 22.86
CA LEU A 162 -8.35 8.35 22.16
C LEU A 162 -8.33 9.83 22.58
N ALA A 163 -9.50 10.48 22.68
CA ALA A 163 -9.60 11.86 23.14
C ALA A 163 -9.09 12.04 24.58
N ALA A 164 -9.40 11.09 25.47
CA ALA A 164 -8.91 11.09 26.85
C ALA A 164 -7.38 10.94 26.92
N PHE A 165 -6.80 10.08 26.07
CA PHE A 165 -5.36 9.91 25.95
C PHE A 165 -4.66 11.21 25.53
N GLU A 166 -5.19 11.91 24.52
CA GLU A 166 -4.63 13.18 24.04
C GLU A 166 -4.65 14.28 25.11
N ALA A 167 -5.76 14.41 25.84
CA ALA A 167 -5.89 15.38 26.93
C ALA A 167 -4.84 15.13 28.04
N THR A 168 -4.54 13.86 28.32
CA THR A 168 -3.54 13.44 29.31
C THR A 168 -2.11 13.66 28.82
N ALA A 169 -1.85 13.45 27.52
CA ALA A 169 -0.53 13.65 26.93
C ALA A 169 -0.13 15.14 26.87
N LEU A 170 -1.09 16.04 26.68
CA LEU A 170 -0.87 17.50 26.67
C LEU A 170 -0.61 18.09 28.07
N THR A 171 -1.10 17.45 29.13
CA THR A 171 -0.89 17.90 30.52
C THR A 171 0.45 17.47 31.13
N LYS A 172 1.19 16.56 30.46
CA LYS A 172 2.51 16.06 30.90
C LYS A 172 3.70 16.63 30.12
N ARG A 173 3.47 17.60 29.23
CA ARG A 173 4.52 18.32 28.48
C ARG A 173 4.89 19.63 29.16
#